data_AF-A0A847NUK9-F1
#
_entry.id   AF-A0A847NUK9-F1
#
_cell.length_a   1.000
_cell.length_b   1.000
_cell.length_c   1.000
_cell.angle_alpha   90.00
_cell.angle_beta   90.00
_cell.angle_gamma   90.00
#
_symmetry.space_group_name_H-M   'P 1'
#
loop_
_entity.id
_entity.type
_entity.pdbx_description
1 polymer ?
#
loop_
_entity_poly.entity_id
_entity_poly.type
_entity_poly.pdbx_seq_one_letter_code
_entity_poly.pdbx_strand_id
1 'polypeptide(L)'
;MIRWAFILLLASIALHAQNIEIKGKVTNNDGKAIYGAIVSIESMQIADTTDTSGEYSLVAEISHVNNMSVQGFKQSISFKNSLINLNLTKPSHASIEIFNMNGKLLHKMANSDLSAGAHQFEINRFISAKTMVLVRISIDKHTETFRYTPLTNGYKNIAVKSAPSSTKNRTSKLQATADSLQASALGYKTKKVPINDLKSTIDIILETENNESCTTSKSVQTNVSVSGPHKVTVETNSERGINEGTIYRPVDLGPGKKFPIFVWGNGACSRDGTSNSAALAELASHGYLVISDGTPGGSGSRAMEMSDVLLKYVDWAIAQNRKPCSPYYQ
;
A
#
# COMPACT_ATOMS: atom_id res chain seq x y z
N MET A 1 -4.68 -69.96 -25.30
CA MET A 1 -4.14 -68.61 -24.99
C MET A 1 -5.11 -67.59 -25.53
N ILE A 2 -5.93 -66.96 -24.68
CA ILE A 2 -6.86 -65.89 -25.08
C ILE A 2 -6.26 -64.58 -24.58
N ARG A 3 -5.78 -63.74 -25.51
CA ARG A 3 -5.29 -62.39 -25.20
C ARG A 3 -6.48 -61.43 -25.19
N TRP A 4 -6.79 -60.88 -24.03
CA TRP A 4 -7.74 -59.78 -23.87
C TRP A 4 -7.04 -58.47 -24.23
N ALA A 5 -7.54 -57.76 -25.24
CA ALA A 5 -7.12 -56.41 -25.58
C ALA A 5 -7.98 -55.42 -24.78
N PHE A 6 -7.37 -54.72 -23.83
CA PHE A 6 -8.00 -53.58 -23.16
C PHE A 6 -7.83 -52.34 -24.05
N ILE A 7 -8.95 -51.83 -24.57
CA ILE A 7 -9.03 -50.53 -25.23
C ILE A 7 -9.18 -49.47 -24.12
N LEU A 8 -8.14 -48.68 -23.90
CA LEU A 8 -8.15 -47.52 -23.00
C LEU A 8 -8.81 -46.34 -23.72
N LEU A 9 -10.04 -46.02 -23.31
CA LEU A 9 -10.78 -44.84 -23.76
C LEU A 9 -10.24 -43.61 -23.00
N LEU A 10 -9.40 -42.81 -23.67
CA LEU A 10 -8.93 -41.52 -23.17
C LEU A 10 -10.09 -40.51 -23.23
N ALA A 11 -10.77 -40.29 -22.12
CA ALA A 11 -11.66 -39.16 -21.94
C ALA A 11 -10.82 -37.88 -21.76
N SER A 12 -10.67 -37.10 -22.82
CA SER A 12 -10.05 -35.77 -22.78
C SER A 12 -10.93 -34.80 -22.00
N ILE A 13 -10.54 -34.46 -20.77
CA ILE A 13 -11.17 -33.38 -19.98
C ILE A 13 -10.66 -32.05 -20.55
N ALA A 14 -11.51 -31.33 -21.27
CA ALA A 14 -11.20 -29.97 -21.71
C ALA A 14 -11.37 -28.99 -20.54
N LEU A 15 -10.26 -28.64 -19.90
CA LEU A 15 -10.20 -27.56 -18.91
C LEU A 15 -10.49 -26.22 -19.61
N HIS A 16 -11.62 -25.60 -19.31
CA HIS A 16 -11.88 -24.22 -19.74
C HIS A 16 -11.28 -23.26 -18.70
N ALA A 17 -10.26 -22.49 -19.09
CA ALA A 17 -9.84 -21.33 -18.33
C ALA A 17 -10.94 -20.26 -18.39
N GLN A 18 -11.37 -19.73 -17.24
CA GLN A 18 -12.31 -18.60 -17.20
C GLN A 18 -11.52 -17.31 -17.22
N ASN A 19 -11.56 -16.58 -18.34
CA ASN A 19 -10.85 -15.32 -18.47
C ASN A 19 -11.72 -14.17 -17.95
N ILE A 20 -11.18 -13.39 -17.02
CA ILE A 20 -11.72 -12.13 -16.53
C ILE A 20 -11.26 -11.02 -17.47
N GLU A 21 -12.22 -10.27 -17.99
CA GLU A 21 -12.03 -9.04 -18.74
C GLU A 21 -13.13 -8.06 -18.31
N ILE A 22 -12.89 -7.39 -17.18
CA ILE A 22 -13.82 -6.38 -16.67
C ILE A 22 -13.22 -5.01 -16.94
N LYS A 23 -13.96 -4.17 -17.64
CA LYS A 23 -13.57 -2.79 -17.94
C LYS A 23 -14.66 -1.84 -17.47
N GLY A 24 -14.39 -0.55 -17.45
CA GLY A 24 -15.41 0.45 -17.15
C GLY A 24 -14.82 1.79 -16.80
N LYS A 25 -15.69 2.69 -16.35
CA LYS A 25 -15.33 4.05 -15.99
C LYS A 25 -15.77 4.36 -14.56
N VAL A 26 -14.92 5.08 -13.83
CA VAL A 26 -15.26 5.65 -12.52
C VAL A 26 -15.59 7.13 -12.65
N THR A 27 -16.77 7.52 -12.20
CA THR A 27 -17.26 8.90 -12.26
C THR A 27 -17.82 9.36 -10.91
N ASN A 28 -17.97 10.67 -10.73
CA ASN A 28 -18.73 11.22 -9.60
C ASN A 28 -20.23 11.31 -9.94
N ASN A 29 -21.05 11.73 -8.97
CA ASN A 29 -22.49 11.93 -9.17
C ASN A 29 -22.85 12.97 -10.26
N ASP A 30 -21.91 13.84 -10.65
CA ASP A 30 -22.09 14.83 -11.72
C ASP A 30 -21.67 14.27 -13.10
N GLY A 31 -21.26 13.00 -13.18
CA GLY A 31 -20.78 12.36 -14.40
C GLY A 31 -19.34 12.72 -14.78
N LYS A 32 -18.61 13.48 -13.94
CA LYS A 32 -17.20 13.82 -14.16
C LYS A 32 -16.31 12.60 -13.88
N ALA A 33 -15.37 12.34 -14.79
CA ALA A 33 -14.36 11.29 -14.62
C ALA A 33 -13.52 11.50 -13.36
N ILE A 34 -13.28 10.41 -12.62
CA ILE A 34 -12.40 10.40 -11.45
C ILE A 34 -11.07 9.76 -11.86
N TYR A 35 -10.01 10.57 -11.93
CA TYR A 35 -8.64 10.11 -12.16
C TYR A 35 -8.04 9.51 -10.89
N GLY A 36 -7.31 8.40 -11.00
CA GLY A 36 -6.60 7.78 -9.89
C GLY A 36 -7.49 6.99 -8.92
N ALA A 37 -8.72 6.65 -9.30
CA ALA A 37 -9.58 5.74 -8.55
C ALA A 37 -9.03 4.31 -8.67
N ILE A 38 -8.92 3.59 -7.56
CA ILE A 38 -8.48 2.20 -7.53
C ILE A 38 -9.72 1.32 -7.60
N VAL A 39 -9.76 0.43 -8.59
CA VAL A 39 -10.81 -0.59 -8.77
C VAL A 39 -10.20 -1.97 -8.56
N SER A 40 -10.76 -2.77 -7.66
CA SER A 40 -10.19 -4.05 -7.25
C SER A 40 -11.22 -5.17 -7.08
N ILE A 41 -10.75 -6.41 -7.10
CA ILE A 41 -11.51 -7.60 -6.73
C ILE A 41 -10.72 -8.28 -5.59
N GLU A 42 -11.17 -8.07 -4.35
CA GLU A 42 -10.43 -8.45 -3.13
C GLU A 42 -10.12 -9.95 -3.07
N SER A 43 -11.08 -10.81 -3.44
CA SER A 43 -10.94 -12.28 -3.44
C SER A 43 -9.85 -12.78 -4.38
N MET A 44 -9.55 -12.01 -5.43
CA MET A 44 -8.59 -12.38 -6.48
C MET A 44 -7.30 -11.56 -6.43
N GLN A 45 -7.19 -10.59 -5.52
CA GLN A 45 -6.03 -9.70 -5.37
C GLN A 45 -5.63 -9.00 -6.67
N ILE A 46 -6.61 -8.68 -7.51
CA ILE A 46 -6.40 -7.90 -8.75
C ILE A 46 -6.95 -6.49 -8.54
N ALA A 47 -6.21 -5.52 -9.06
CA ALA A 47 -6.59 -4.11 -9.04
C ALA A 47 -6.06 -3.39 -10.27
N ASP A 48 -6.72 -2.30 -10.63
CA ASP A 48 -6.30 -1.35 -11.63
C ASP A 48 -6.61 0.07 -11.13
N THR A 49 -6.01 1.08 -11.74
CA THR A 49 -6.20 2.49 -11.37
C THR A 49 -6.69 3.28 -12.58
N THR A 50 -7.72 4.10 -12.37
CA THR A 50 -8.32 4.85 -13.48
C THR A 50 -7.39 5.89 -14.07
N ASP A 51 -7.44 6.01 -15.39
CA ASP A 51 -6.72 7.05 -16.13
C ASP A 51 -7.44 8.42 -16.10
N THR A 52 -6.95 9.37 -16.89
CA THR A 52 -7.52 10.73 -16.93
C THR A 52 -8.93 10.81 -17.49
N SER A 53 -9.36 9.83 -18.29
CA SER A 53 -10.75 9.72 -18.74
C SER A 53 -11.62 8.94 -17.73
N GLY A 54 -11.02 8.43 -16.65
CA GLY A 54 -11.68 7.66 -15.59
C GLY A 54 -11.78 6.17 -15.91
N GLU A 55 -11.12 5.68 -16.97
CA GLU A 55 -11.24 4.30 -17.45
C GLU A 55 -10.32 3.34 -16.69
N TYR A 56 -10.79 2.11 -16.44
CA TYR A 56 -10.02 1.00 -15.85
C TYR A 56 -10.25 -0.31 -16.62
N SER A 57 -9.32 -1.26 -16.50
CA SER A 57 -9.36 -2.58 -17.14
C SER A 57 -8.67 -3.67 -16.30
N LEU A 58 -9.47 -4.55 -15.71
CA LEU A 58 -9.03 -5.73 -14.97
C LEU A 58 -9.03 -6.97 -15.88
N VAL A 59 -7.83 -7.53 -16.13
CA VAL A 59 -7.64 -8.73 -16.97
C VAL A 59 -6.90 -9.84 -16.21
N ALA A 60 -7.49 -11.04 -16.14
CA ALA A 60 -6.90 -12.22 -15.50
C ALA A 60 -7.42 -13.55 -16.08
N GLU A 61 -6.70 -14.66 -15.93
CA GLU A 61 -7.17 -16.01 -16.29
C GLU A 61 -7.37 -16.85 -15.02
N ILE A 62 -8.54 -17.45 -14.84
CA ILE A 62 -8.88 -18.32 -13.72
C ILE A 62 -8.83 -19.78 -14.20
N SER A 63 -7.91 -20.57 -13.66
CA SER A 63 -7.93 -22.03 -13.78
C SER A 63 -8.45 -22.67 -12.49
N HIS A 64 -9.58 -23.37 -12.54
CA HIS A 64 -10.12 -24.12 -11.40
C HIS A 64 -9.28 -25.40 -11.15
N VAL A 65 -8.36 -25.35 -10.18
CA VAL A 65 -7.85 -26.56 -9.50
C VAL A 65 -7.68 -26.24 -8.01
N ASN A 66 -8.29 -27.07 -7.16
CA ASN A 66 -8.06 -27.09 -5.72
C ASN A 66 -6.55 -27.16 -5.43
N ASN A 67 -6.04 -26.18 -4.68
CA ASN A 67 -4.76 -26.16 -3.97
C ASN A 67 -3.69 -27.16 -4.45
N MET A 68 -3.08 -26.85 -5.59
CA MET A 68 -1.63 -26.86 -5.76
C MET A 68 -1.34 -25.85 -6.87
N SER A 69 -0.44 -24.91 -6.56
CA SER A 69 0.03 -23.83 -7.41
C SER A 69 0.26 -24.26 -8.87
N VAL A 70 -0.67 -23.88 -9.74
CA VAL A 70 -0.35 -23.59 -11.14
C VAL A 70 -0.71 -22.13 -11.34
N GLN A 71 0.16 -21.30 -10.76
CA GLN A 71 0.19 -19.87 -10.94
C GLN A 71 0.45 -19.65 -12.43
N GLY A 72 -0.55 -19.17 -13.18
CA GLY A 72 -0.26 -18.51 -14.44
C GLY A 72 0.79 -17.45 -14.12
N PHE A 73 2.02 -17.66 -14.59
CA PHE A 73 3.12 -16.75 -14.29
C PHE A 73 2.70 -15.37 -14.83
N LYS A 74 2.31 -14.45 -13.95
CA LYS A 74 2.26 -13.02 -14.25
C LYS A 74 3.62 -12.45 -13.90
N GLN A 75 4.14 -11.56 -14.74
CA GLN A 75 5.39 -10.90 -14.44
C GLN A 75 5.19 -10.05 -13.18
N SER A 76 5.93 -10.34 -12.12
CA SER A 76 5.77 -9.63 -10.86
C SER A 76 7.11 -9.38 -10.20
N ILE A 77 7.24 -8.18 -9.64
CA ILE A 77 8.33 -7.79 -8.78
C ILE A 77 7.73 -7.63 -7.39
N SER A 78 8.25 -8.37 -6.41
CA SER A 78 7.91 -8.15 -5.02
C SER A 78 9.16 -8.10 -4.17
N PHE A 79 9.14 -7.26 -3.16
CA PHE A 79 10.24 -7.15 -2.22
C PHE A 79 9.69 -7.14 -0.79
N LYS A 80 10.00 -8.21 -0.04
CA LYS A 80 9.54 -8.41 1.35
C LYS A 80 10.65 -9.05 2.16
N ASN A 81 10.87 -8.59 3.39
CA ASN A 81 11.80 -9.22 4.33
C ASN A 81 13.20 -9.49 3.74
N SER A 82 13.79 -8.53 3.02
CA SER A 82 15.07 -8.65 2.29
C SER A 82 15.11 -9.60 1.09
N LEU A 83 14.00 -10.28 0.79
CA LEU A 83 13.86 -11.20 -0.32
C LEU A 83 13.14 -10.50 -1.46
N ILE A 84 13.83 -10.42 -2.59
CA ILE A 84 13.26 -10.01 -3.87
C ILE A 84 12.74 -11.28 -4.53
N ASN A 85 11.47 -11.30 -4.89
CA ASN A 85 10.90 -12.36 -5.74
C ASN A 85 10.53 -11.75 -7.08
N LEU A 86 11.12 -12.30 -8.15
CA LEU A 86 10.80 -11.97 -9.53
C LEU A 86 10.09 -13.18 -10.14
N ASN A 87 8.90 -12.98 -10.68
CA ASN A 87 8.30 -13.97 -11.57
C ASN A 87 8.41 -13.42 -13.00
N LEU A 88 8.98 -14.21 -13.90
CA LEU A 88 9.17 -13.86 -15.30
C LEU A 88 8.34 -14.78 -16.18
N THR A 89 7.55 -14.22 -17.08
CA THR A 89 6.68 -14.98 -18.00
C THR A 89 7.42 -15.46 -19.25
N LYS A 90 8.54 -14.81 -19.55
CA LYS A 90 9.46 -15.09 -20.65
C LYS A 90 10.89 -14.81 -20.16
N PRO A 91 11.92 -15.30 -20.86
CA PRO A 91 13.27 -14.85 -20.60
C PRO A 91 13.36 -13.31 -20.77
N SER A 92 13.91 -12.64 -19.77
CA SER A 92 13.99 -11.18 -19.71
C SER A 92 15.28 -10.74 -19.02
N HIS A 93 15.81 -9.59 -19.43
CA HIS A 93 16.99 -9.02 -18.80
C HIS A 93 16.60 -8.41 -17.47
N ALA A 94 17.17 -8.88 -16.37
CA ALA A 94 16.94 -8.31 -15.05
C ALA A 94 18.15 -7.52 -14.59
N SER A 95 17.96 -6.57 -13.68
CA SER A 95 19.03 -6.04 -12.84
C SER A 95 18.47 -5.58 -11.50
N ILE A 96 19.25 -5.78 -10.46
CA ILE A 96 18.94 -5.33 -9.10
C ILE A 96 20.09 -4.44 -8.66
N GLU A 97 19.80 -3.19 -8.36
CA GLU A 97 20.77 -2.16 -8.01
C GLU A 97 20.43 -1.57 -6.65
N ILE A 98 21.43 -1.46 -5.79
CA ILE A 98 21.29 -0.96 -4.43
C ILE A 98 22.02 0.38 -4.36
N PHE A 99 21.34 1.44 -3.94
CA PHE A 99 21.88 2.79 -3.80
C PHE A 99 21.82 3.25 -2.35
N ASN A 100 22.76 4.09 -1.94
CA ASN A 100 22.57 4.87 -0.73
C ASN A 100 21.52 5.98 -0.96
N MET A 101 21.12 6.66 0.10
CA MET A 101 20.11 7.73 0.01
C MET A 101 20.56 8.97 -0.79
N ASN A 102 21.85 9.11 -1.07
CA ASN A 102 22.40 10.17 -1.92
C ASN A 102 22.46 9.75 -3.40
N GLY A 103 21.92 8.57 -3.77
CA GLY A 103 21.91 8.06 -5.14
C GLY A 103 23.21 7.40 -5.62
N LYS A 104 24.20 7.19 -4.73
CA LYS A 104 25.43 6.45 -5.07
C LYS A 104 25.14 4.95 -5.13
N LEU A 105 25.49 4.30 -6.23
CA LEU A 105 25.40 2.84 -6.38
C LEU A 105 26.35 2.15 -5.38
N LEU A 106 25.80 1.29 -4.54
CA LEU A 106 26.51 0.46 -3.57
C LEU A 106 26.77 -0.94 -4.12
N HIS A 107 25.77 -1.55 -4.75
CA HIS A 107 25.87 -2.91 -5.27
C HIS A 107 24.96 -3.12 -6.48
N LYS A 108 25.33 -4.05 -7.36
CA LYS A 108 24.54 -4.46 -8.53
C LYS A 108 24.61 -5.96 -8.70
N MET A 109 23.45 -6.60 -8.85
CA MET A 109 23.30 -8.04 -8.98
C MET A 109 22.23 -8.40 -10.01
N ALA A 110 22.15 -9.69 -10.36
CA ALA A 110 21.21 -10.23 -11.35
C ALA A 110 21.23 -9.54 -12.72
N ASN A 111 22.31 -8.81 -13.06
CA ASN A 111 22.48 -8.05 -14.30
C ASN A 111 22.77 -8.98 -15.49
N SER A 112 21.77 -9.75 -15.88
CA SER A 112 21.86 -10.83 -16.85
C SER A 112 20.47 -11.20 -17.34
N ASP A 113 20.41 -11.95 -18.44
CA ASP A 113 19.16 -12.55 -18.90
C ASP A 113 18.77 -13.70 -17.96
N LEU A 114 17.61 -13.58 -17.35
CA LEU A 114 17.04 -14.62 -16.49
C LEU A 114 16.04 -15.43 -17.32
N SER A 115 15.97 -16.74 -17.08
CA SER A 115 14.98 -17.61 -17.71
C SER A 115 13.57 -17.23 -17.26
N ALA A 116 12.54 -17.63 -18.02
CA ALA A 116 11.17 -17.61 -17.51
C ALA A 116 11.09 -18.44 -16.20
N GLY A 117 10.21 -18.04 -15.29
CA GLY A 117 10.01 -18.69 -13.99
C GLY A 117 10.24 -17.77 -12.79
N ALA A 118 10.23 -18.36 -11.60
CA ALA A 118 10.42 -17.68 -10.33
C ALA A 118 11.90 -17.59 -9.96
N HIS A 119 12.37 -16.39 -9.63
CA HIS A 119 13.72 -16.11 -9.17
C HIS A 119 13.68 -15.39 -7.83
N GLN A 120 14.61 -15.73 -6.95
CA GLN A 120 14.68 -15.13 -5.62
C GLN A 120 16.09 -14.62 -5.34
N PHE A 121 16.17 -13.41 -4.79
CA PHE A 121 17.44 -12.76 -4.43
C PHE A 121 17.38 -12.22 -3.01
N GLU A 122 18.38 -12.55 -2.21
CA GLU A 122 18.53 -12.07 -0.83
C GLU A 122 19.53 -10.90 -0.81
N ILE A 123 19.12 -9.74 -0.29
CA ILE A 123 19.95 -8.53 -0.32
C ILE A 123 20.67 -8.22 1.00
N ASN A 124 20.32 -8.88 2.11
CA ASN A 124 20.91 -8.62 3.43
C ASN A 124 22.42 -8.82 3.49
N ARG A 125 22.97 -9.66 2.61
CA ARG A 125 24.42 -9.92 2.53
C ARG A 125 25.21 -8.72 2.00
N PHE A 126 24.53 -7.77 1.36
CA PHE A 126 25.15 -6.62 0.69
C PHE A 126 24.86 -5.29 1.39
N ILE A 127 24.04 -5.29 2.43
CA ILE A 127 23.58 -4.07 3.11
C ILE A 127 23.89 -4.16 4.59
N SER A 128 24.61 -3.17 5.11
CA SER A 128 24.84 -3.07 6.56
C SER A 128 23.53 -2.76 7.29
N ALA A 129 23.30 -3.52 8.35
CA ALA A 129 22.16 -3.56 9.26
C ALA A 129 21.63 -2.25 9.89
N LYS A 130 22.18 -1.09 9.50
CA LYS A 130 21.88 0.22 10.10
C LYS A 130 21.65 1.32 9.07
N THR A 131 21.67 1.01 7.76
CA THR A 131 21.63 2.02 6.70
C THR A 131 20.42 1.82 5.79
N MET A 132 19.61 2.85 5.63
CA MET A 132 18.53 2.87 4.64
C MET A 132 19.13 2.94 3.23
N VAL A 133 18.59 2.13 2.31
CA VAL A 133 19.01 2.06 0.91
C VAL A 133 17.79 2.12 -0.02
N LEU A 134 18.04 2.50 -1.27
CA LEU A 134 17.10 2.35 -2.37
C LEU A 134 17.46 1.09 -3.15
N VAL A 135 16.49 0.20 -3.35
CA VAL A 135 16.63 -1.02 -4.14
C VAL A 135 15.84 -0.83 -5.43
N ARG A 136 16.55 -0.68 -6.54
CA ARG A 136 15.97 -0.55 -7.87
C ARG A 136 16.04 -1.88 -8.59
N ILE A 137 14.89 -2.37 -9.05
CA ILE A 137 14.76 -3.63 -9.76
C ILE A 137 14.26 -3.29 -11.15
N SER A 138 15.04 -3.66 -12.18
CA SER A 138 14.64 -3.47 -13.57
C SER A 138 14.45 -4.83 -14.24
N ILE A 139 13.36 -4.98 -15.00
CA ILE A 139 13.14 -6.08 -15.93
C ILE A 139 12.85 -5.47 -17.30
N ASP A 140 13.74 -5.73 -18.27
CA ASP A 140 13.74 -5.10 -19.59
C ASP A 140 13.66 -3.55 -19.47
N LYS A 141 12.49 -2.97 -19.73
CA LYS A 141 12.24 -1.51 -19.66
C LYS A 141 11.45 -1.08 -18.42
N HIS A 142 10.98 -2.03 -17.63
CA HIS A 142 10.17 -1.75 -16.44
C HIS A 142 11.05 -1.71 -15.20
N THR A 143 10.92 -0.66 -14.39
CA THR A 143 11.73 -0.46 -13.20
C THR A 143 10.83 -0.17 -12.00
N GLU A 144 11.05 -0.90 -10.92
CA GLU A 144 10.44 -0.68 -9.61
C GLU A 144 11.51 -0.26 -8.60
N THR A 145 11.20 0.69 -7.71
CA THR A 145 12.15 1.15 -6.70
C THR A 145 11.55 1.07 -5.31
N PHE A 146 12.25 0.38 -4.41
CA PHE A 146 11.85 0.16 -3.03
C PHE A 146 12.80 0.89 -2.08
N ARG A 147 12.27 1.50 -1.03
CA ARG A 147 13.08 1.93 0.13
C ARG A 147 13.21 0.77 1.10
N TYR A 148 14.42 0.46 1.52
CA TYR A 148 14.70 -0.64 2.43
C TYR A 148 15.59 -0.21 3.60
N THR A 149 15.16 -0.55 4.81
CA THR A 149 15.96 -0.40 6.02
C THR A 149 16.12 -1.78 6.66
N PRO A 150 17.31 -2.37 6.67
CA PRO A 150 17.54 -3.63 7.36
C PRO A 150 17.43 -3.39 8.87
N LEU A 151 16.42 -3.98 9.51
CA LEU A 151 16.26 -3.93 10.97
C LEU A 151 16.89 -5.19 11.56
N THR A 152 18.14 -5.12 12.01
CA THR A 152 18.71 -6.20 12.85
C THR A 152 18.34 -5.94 14.29
N ASN A 153 17.20 -6.47 14.71
CA ASN A 153 17.00 -7.06 16.04
C ASN A 153 15.64 -7.75 16.04
N GLY A 154 15.61 -8.96 16.59
CA GLY A 154 14.47 -9.86 16.55
C GLY A 154 13.21 -9.24 17.12
N TYR A 155 12.31 -8.80 16.24
CA TYR A 155 10.90 -8.76 16.55
C TYR A 155 10.37 -10.18 16.35
N LYS A 156 9.99 -10.82 17.45
CA LYS A 156 9.09 -11.98 17.39
C LYS A 156 7.90 -11.53 16.54
N ASN A 157 7.64 -12.26 15.45
CA ASN A 157 6.35 -12.13 14.77
C ASN A 157 5.26 -12.30 15.83
N ILE A 158 4.55 -11.23 16.14
CA ILE A 158 3.29 -11.35 16.87
C ILE A 158 2.36 -12.00 15.84
N ALA A 159 2.29 -13.32 15.89
CA ALA A 159 1.17 -14.03 15.30
C ALA A 159 -0.07 -13.44 15.96
N VAL A 160 -0.91 -12.79 15.16
CA VAL A 160 -2.27 -12.43 15.56
C VAL A 160 -2.90 -13.71 16.06
N LYS A 161 -3.08 -13.85 17.38
CA LYS A 161 -3.97 -14.87 17.92
C LYS A 161 -5.37 -14.47 17.48
N SER A 162 -5.79 -14.99 16.34
CA SER A 162 -7.20 -15.07 16.00
C SER A 162 -7.92 -15.69 17.20
N ALA A 163 -8.92 -14.98 17.73
CA ALA A 163 -9.77 -15.46 18.80
C ALA A 163 -10.26 -16.88 18.49
N PRO A 164 -10.43 -17.76 19.50
CA PRO A 164 -10.92 -19.11 19.26
C PRO A 164 -12.38 -19.02 18.81
N SER A 165 -12.62 -19.14 17.51
CA SER A 165 -13.97 -19.36 16.99
C SER A 165 -14.36 -20.79 17.35
N SER A 166 -15.36 -20.92 18.21
CA SER A 166 -15.97 -22.19 18.55
C SER A 166 -16.47 -22.90 17.28
N THR A 167 -15.87 -24.04 16.99
CA THR A 167 -16.28 -24.96 15.92
C THR A 167 -17.62 -25.59 16.29
N LYS A 168 -18.72 -24.95 15.87
CA LYS A 168 -19.96 -25.69 15.58
C LYS A 168 -19.95 -26.01 14.10
N ASN A 169 -19.68 -27.28 13.79
CA ASN A 169 -19.84 -27.87 12.47
C ASN A 169 -21.30 -27.71 12.01
N ARG A 170 -21.58 -26.62 11.29
CA ARG A 170 -22.73 -26.52 10.41
C ARG A 170 -22.19 -26.67 9.00
N THR A 171 -22.48 -27.82 8.39
CA THR A 171 -22.32 -28.06 6.96
C THR A 171 -23.08 -26.97 6.21
N SER A 172 -22.36 -25.93 5.79
CA SER A 172 -22.89 -24.84 4.99
C SER A 172 -22.97 -25.36 3.57
N LYS A 173 -24.17 -25.44 3.02
CA LYS A 173 -24.37 -25.58 1.58
C LYS A 173 -23.50 -24.52 0.89
N LEU A 174 -22.56 -24.97 0.06
CA LEU A 174 -21.77 -24.11 -0.81
C LEU A 174 -22.73 -23.43 -1.80
N GLN A 175 -23.24 -22.27 -1.45
CA GLN A 175 -23.56 -21.26 -2.45
C GLN A 175 -22.30 -20.43 -2.63
N ALA A 176 -21.77 -20.43 -3.85
CA ALA A 176 -20.70 -19.52 -4.23
C ALA A 176 -21.18 -18.08 -3.97
N THR A 177 -20.54 -17.38 -3.05
CA THR A 177 -20.73 -15.94 -2.88
C THR A 177 -20.19 -15.28 -4.15
N ALA A 178 -21.06 -14.61 -4.91
CA ALA A 178 -20.62 -13.84 -6.07
C ALA A 178 -19.53 -12.83 -5.67
N ASP A 179 -18.45 -12.74 -6.45
CA ASP A 179 -17.39 -11.77 -6.22
C ASP A 179 -17.91 -10.32 -6.41
N SER A 180 -17.21 -9.35 -5.83
CA SER A 180 -17.56 -7.93 -5.95
C SER A 180 -16.37 -7.08 -6.38
N LEU A 181 -16.61 -6.16 -7.30
CA LEU A 181 -15.72 -5.03 -7.56
C LEU A 181 -15.80 -4.05 -6.40
N GLN A 182 -14.66 -3.53 -5.97
CA GLN A 182 -14.56 -2.43 -5.03
C GLN A 182 -13.87 -1.27 -5.72
N ALA A 183 -14.49 -0.09 -5.74
CA ALA A 183 -13.87 1.14 -6.23
C ALA A 183 -13.68 2.13 -5.09
N SER A 184 -12.52 2.77 -5.06
CA SER A 184 -12.16 3.78 -4.07
C SER A 184 -11.39 4.93 -4.71
N ALA A 185 -11.63 6.16 -4.26
CA ALA A 185 -10.92 7.34 -4.74
C ALA A 185 -10.82 8.39 -3.62
N LEU A 186 -9.84 9.29 -3.74
CA LEU A 186 -9.66 10.38 -2.77
C LEU A 186 -10.87 11.32 -2.77
N GLY A 187 -11.52 11.52 -1.61
CA GLY A 187 -12.69 12.39 -1.45
C GLY A 187 -14.03 11.71 -1.72
N TYR A 188 -14.03 10.39 -1.89
CA TYR A 188 -15.22 9.61 -2.24
C TYR A 188 -15.42 8.40 -1.33
N LYS A 189 -16.68 8.04 -1.08
CA LYS A 189 -17.04 6.82 -0.38
C LYS A 189 -16.70 5.60 -1.24
N THR A 190 -16.03 4.61 -0.64
CA THR A 190 -15.79 3.32 -1.30
C THR A 190 -17.11 2.64 -1.66
N LYS A 191 -17.22 2.15 -2.90
CA LYS A 191 -18.41 1.44 -3.40
C LYS A 191 -18.07 0.01 -3.76
N LYS A 192 -18.94 -0.93 -3.39
CA LYS A 192 -18.87 -2.32 -3.83
C LYS A 192 -19.99 -2.61 -4.82
N VAL A 193 -19.67 -3.26 -5.94
CA VAL A 193 -20.59 -3.63 -7.01
C VAL A 193 -20.45 -5.14 -7.26
N PRO A 194 -21.54 -5.92 -7.26
CA PRO A 194 -21.47 -7.35 -7.52
C PRO A 194 -20.99 -7.63 -8.95
N ILE A 195 -20.20 -8.68 -9.12
CA ILE A 195 -19.74 -9.16 -10.42
C ILE A 195 -20.66 -10.31 -10.83
N ASN A 196 -21.52 -10.03 -11.81
CA ASN A 196 -22.44 -11.03 -12.36
C ASN A 196 -21.82 -11.76 -13.57
N ASP A 197 -20.88 -11.11 -14.27
CA ASP A 197 -20.19 -11.64 -15.44
C ASP A 197 -18.72 -11.20 -15.43
N LEU A 198 -17.82 -12.17 -15.63
CA LEU A 198 -16.37 -11.97 -15.64
C LEU A 198 -15.88 -11.30 -16.93
N LYS A 199 -16.73 -11.16 -17.96
CA LYS A 199 -16.42 -10.42 -19.20
C LYS A 199 -17.45 -9.31 -19.44
N SER A 200 -17.36 -8.25 -18.66
CA SER A 200 -18.36 -7.18 -18.67
C SER A 200 -17.77 -5.79 -18.61
N THR A 201 -18.56 -4.81 -19.02
CA THR A 201 -18.28 -3.39 -18.75
C THR A 201 -19.11 -2.95 -17.56
N ILE A 202 -18.47 -2.48 -16.49
CA ILE A 202 -19.12 -2.07 -15.24
C ILE A 202 -18.67 -0.65 -14.90
N ASP A 203 -19.53 0.33 -15.11
CA ASP A 203 -19.26 1.70 -14.68
C ASP A 203 -19.59 1.88 -13.21
N ILE A 204 -18.77 2.66 -12.49
CA ILE A 204 -18.91 2.86 -11.06
C ILE A 204 -19.01 4.35 -10.76
N ILE A 205 -20.17 4.76 -10.23
CA ILE A 205 -20.37 6.11 -9.73
C ILE A 205 -20.01 6.14 -8.24
N LEU A 206 -19.02 6.95 -7.88
CA LEU A 206 -18.63 7.19 -6.50
C LEU A 206 -19.30 8.45 -5.96
N GLU A 207 -19.92 8.31 -4.79
CA GLU A 207 -20.45 9.45 -4.04
C GLU A 207 -19.30 10.17 -3.35
N THR A 208 -19.32 11.50 -3.40
CA THR A 208 -18.43 12.30 -2.54
C THR A 208 -18.67 11.93 -1.09
N GLU A 209 -17.59 11.73 -0.36
CA GLU A 209 -17.66 11.62 1.09
C GLU A 209 -18.22 12.95 1.60
N ASN A 210 -19.32 12.92 2.36
CA ASN A 210 -19.98 14.14 2.83
C ASN A 210 -18.92 15.07 3.42
N ASN A 211 -18.96 16.36 3.06
CA ASN A 211 -18.11 17.43 3.60
C ASN A 211 -18.13 17.38 5.14
N GLU A 212 -17.30 16.52 5.75
CA GLU A 212 -16.94 16.64 7.14
C GLU A 212 -16.29 18.01 7.26
N SER A 213 -16.87 18.87 8.11
CA SER A 213 -16.36 20.22 8.31
C SER A 213 -14.87 20.13 8.62
N CYS A 214 -14.05 20.85 7.87
CA CYS A 214 -12.63 20.88 8.13
C CYS A 214 -12.35 21.55 9.47
N THR A 215 -11.68 20.82 10.37
CA THR A 215 -11.24 21.37 11.64
C THR A 215 -9.96 22.16 11.40
N THR A 216 -9.95 23.45 11.72
CA THR A 216 -8.77 24.30 11.55
C THR A 216 -7.69 23.94 12.56
N SER A 217 -6.47 23.70 12.09
CA SER A 217 -5.30 23.48 12.95
C SER A 217 -4.89 24.76 13.67
N LYS A 218 -4.41 24.64 14.91
CA LYS A 218 -3.90 25.74 15.73
C LYS A 218 -2.38 25.70 15.77
N SER A 219 -1.74 26.80 15.36
CA SER A 219 -0.28 26.92 15.44
C SER A 219 0.22 26.85 16.89
N VAL A 220 1.37 26.21 17.05
CA VAL A 220 2.10 26.09 18.31
C VAL A 220 3.34 26.97 18.18
N GLN A 221 3.53 27.86 19.16
CA GLN A 221 4.71 28.72 19.20
C GLN A 221 5.91 27.90 19.66
N THR A 222 6.69 27.39 18.71
CA THR A 222 7.93 26.65 18.96
C THR A 222 9.06 27.28 18.16
N ASN A 223 10.11 27.75 18.84
CA ASN A 223 11.30 28.25 18.18
C ASN A 223 12.15 27.08 17.69
N VAL A 224 12.05 26.76 16.41
CA VAL A 224 12.86 25.72 15.75
C VAL A 224 13.75 26.35 14.68
N SER A 225 15.06 26.08 14.76
CA SER A 225 16.02 26.42 13.72
C SER A 225 16.19 25.22 12.81
N VAL A 226 15.92 25.38 11.51
CA VAL A 226 15.95 24.31 10.52
C VAL A 226 16.84 24.66 9.33
N SER A 227 17.41 23.66 8.68
CA SER A 227 18.33 23.85 7.53
C SER A 227 17.71 23.57 6.17
N GLY A 228 16.58 22.85 6.13
CA GLY A 228 15.91 22.49 4.88
C GLY A 228 15.24 23.66 4.16
N PRO A 229 14.91 23.49 2.87
CA PRO A 229 14.38 24.56 2.02
C PRO A 229 12.94 24.97 2.37
N HIS A 230 12.20 24.13 3.10
CA HIS A 230 10.82 24.41 3.47
C HIS A 230 10.74 25.11 4.83
N LYS A 231 10.07 26.26 4.89
CA LYS A 231 9.62 26.83 6.17
C LYS A 231 8.69 25.84 6.86
N VAL A 232 8.86 25.67 8.16
CA VAL A 232 8.09 24.70 8.96
C VAL A 232 7.08 25.43 9.83
N THR A 233 5.88 24.85 9.95
CA THR A 233 4.90 25.19 10.98
C THR A 233 4.70 24.01 11.91
N VAL A 234 4.51 24.31 13.20
CA VAL A 234 4.11 23.34 14.21
C VAL A 234 2.68 23.65 14.61
N GLU A 235 1.82 22.64 14.66
CA GLU A 235 0.39 22.82 14.90
C GLU A 235 -0.25 21.63 15.61
N THR A 236 -1.46 21.85 16.12
CA THR A 236 -2.33 20.82 16.68
C THR A 236 -3.69 20.88 15.99
N ASN A 237 -4.41 19.77 15.96
CA ASN A 237 -5.75 19.71 15.40
C ASN A 237 -6.67 18.95 16.37
N SER A 238 -7.88 19.46 16.61
CA SER A 238 -8.81 18.86 17.58
C SER A 238 -9.66 17.72 17.00
N GLU A 239 -9.49 17.38 15.74
CA GLU A 239 -10.23 16.30 15.08
C GLU A 239 -9.88 14.93 15.66
N ARG A 240 -10.87 14.03 15.69
CA ARG A 240 -10.69 12.68 16.20
C ARG A 240 -9.62 11.95 15.38
N GLY A 241 -8.71 11.28 16.08
CA GLY A 241 -7.64 10.51 15.45
C GLY A 241 -6.33 11.28 15.35
N ILE A 242 -6.33 12.61 15.52
CA ILE A 242 -5.13 13.45 15.59
C ILE A 242 -5.06 14.33 16.85
N ASN A 243 -6.15 14.44 17.62
CA ASN A 243 -6.28 15.27 18.82
C ASN A 243 -5.29 14.99 19.96
N GLU A 244 -4.49 13.94 19.83
CA GLU A 244 -3.41 13.60 20.76
C GLU A 244 -2.01 13.87 20.18
N GLY A 245 -1.89 14.35 18.94
CA GLY A 245 -0.62 14.50 18.23
C GLY A 245 -0.22 15.95 18.00
N THR A 246 1.08 16.15 17.75
CA THR A 246 1.67 17.42 17.34
C THR A 246 2.21 17.29 15.92
N ILE A 247 1.79 18.19 15.03
CA ILE A 247 2.08 18.13 13.60
C ILE A 247 3.22 19.10 13.28
N TYR A 248 4.23 18.63 12.56
CA TYR A 248 5.30 19.43 11.98
C TYR A 248 5.25 19.25 10.47
N ARG A 249 5.11 20.34 9.72
CA ARG A 249 5.04 20.26 8.25
C ARG A 249 5.56 21.51 7.56
N PRO A 250 5.89 21.42 6.27
CA PRO A 250 6.02 22.58 5.42
C PRO A 250 4.80 23.51 5.53
N VAL A 251 5.05 24.82 5.61
CA VAL A 251 4.01 25.86 5.56
C VAL A 251 3.27 25.77 4.23
N ASP A 252 4.02 25.61 3.13
CA ASP A 252 3.51 25.50 1.77
C ASP A 252 3.39 24.02 1.36
N LEU A 253 2.16 23.53 1.36
CA LEU A 253 1.81 22.18 0.92
C LEU A 253 1.36 22.11 -0.55
N GLY A 254 1.54 23.17 -1.34
CA GLY A 254 0.86 23.46 -2.62
C GLY A 254 0.62 22.32 -3.62
N PRO A 255 -0.22 22.57 -4.65
CA PRO A 255 -0.79 21.52 -5.50
C PRO A 255 0.29 20.63 -6.14
N GLY A 256 0.07 19.32 -6.09
CA GLY A 256 0.96 18.31 -6.68
C GLY A 256 2.24 17.95 -5.89
N LYS A 257 2.51 18.58 -4.74
CA LYS A 257 3.72 18.31 -3.94
C LYS A 257 3.57 17.13 -2.99
N LYS A 258 4.08 15.95 -3.33
CA LYS A 258 3.95 14.77 -2.44
C LYS A 258 4.92 14.81 -1.25
N PHE A 259 4.39 14.87 -0.04
CA PHE A 259 5.17 14.76 1.20
C PHE A 259 4.95 13.39 1.86
N PRO A 260 6.01 12.61 2.13
CA PRO A 260 5.88 11.39 2.90
C PRO A 260 5.40 11.68 4.33
N ILE A 261 4.54 10.81 4.86
CA ILE A 261 4.07 10.86 6.25
C ILE A 261 5.07 10.13 7.14
N PHE A 262 5.50 10.76 8.23
CA PHE A 262 6.36 10.17 9.24
C PHE A 262 5.74 10.35 10.63
N VAL A 263 5.41 9.24 11.29
CA VAL A 263 4.84 9.26 12.65
C VAL A 263 5.92 8.91 13.67
N TRP A 264 5.97 9.64 14.78
CA TRP A 264 7.02 9.54 15.79
C TRP A 264 6.44 9.24 17.18
N GLY A 265 6.93 8.19 17.81
CA GLY A 265 6.71 7.93 19.24
C GLY A 265 7.89 8.48 20.04
N ASN A 266 7.62 9.29 21.07
CA ASN A 266 8.67 10.03 21.79
C ASN A 266 9.60 9.16 22.66
N GLY A 267 9.28 7.87 22.86
CA GLY A 267 10.00 7.01 23.78
C GLY A 267 9.77 7.40 25.25
N ALA A 268 10.30 6.61 26.18
CA ALA A 268 10.15 6.79 27.64
C ALA A 268 8.69 7.02 28.10
N CYS A 269 7.72 6.48 27.35
CA CYS A 269 6.28 6.71 27.53
C CYS A 269 5.87 8.21 27.51
N SER A 270 6.69 9.11 26.98
CA SER A 270 6.40 10.54 26.95
C SER A 270 5.22 10.87 26.04
N ARG A 271 4.38 11.80 26.48
CA ARG A 271 3.30 12.42 25.70
C ARG A 271 3.58 13.89 25.38
N ASP A 272 4.84 14.31 25.47
CA ASP A 272 5.26 15.64 25.04
C ASP A 272 5.65 15.60 23.56
N GLY A 273 4.71 16.02 22.70
CA GLY A 273 4.90 16.08 21.25
C GLY A 273 5.97 17.10 20.81
N THR A 274 6.46 17.95 21.72
CA THR A 274 7.52 18.95 21.49
C THR A 274 8.90 18.57 22.02
N SER A 275 9.02 17.44 22.72
CA SER A 275 10.29 16.97 23.30
C SER A 275 11.41 16.75 22.28
N ASN A 276 11.05 16.41 21.03
CA ASN A 276 11.99 16.19 19.92
C ASN A 276 11.86 17.23 18.81
N SER A 277 11.32 18.42 19.12
CA SER A 277 10.93 19.43 18.14
C SER A 277 12.02 19.83 17.15
N ALA A 278 13.29 19.93 17.57
CA ALA A 278 14.40 20.26 16.67
C ALA A 278 14.57 19.22 15.55
N ALA A 279 14.59 17.93 15.88
CA ALA A 279 14.77 16.87 14.89
C ALA A 279 13.54 16.69 13.99
N LEU A 280 12.34 16.79 14.57
CA LEU A 280 11.09 16.62 13.82
C LEU A 280 10.82 17.80 12.88
N ALA A 281 11.15 19.03 13.32
CA ALA A 281 11.11 20.19 12.46
C ALA A 281 12.17 20.11 11.34
N GLU A 282 13.37 19.61 11.62
CA GLU A 282 14.39 19.40 10.59
C GLU A 282 13.87 18.45 9.50
N LEU A 283 13.31 17.30 9.87
CA LEU A 283 12.67 16.39 8.91
C LEU A 283 11.58 17.09 8.09
N ALA A 284 10.69 17.83 8.74
CA ALA A 284 9.63 18.57 8.05
C ALA A 284 10.20 19.61 7.05
N SER A 285 11.31 20.26 7.39
CA SER A 285 11.98 21.25 6.53
C SER A 285 12.57 20.66 5.24
N HIS A 286 12.81 19.33 5.21
CA HIS A 286 13.24 18.57 4.03
C HIS A 286 12.07 17.92 3.27
N GLY A 287 10.83 18.31 3.57
CA GLY A 287 9.66 17.87 2.81
C GLY A 287 9.02 16.59 3.36
N TYR A 288 8.71 16.59 4.66
CA TYR A 288 7.93 15.53 5.30
C TYR A 288 6.74 16.11 6.06
N LEU A 289 5.62 15.38 6.07
CA LEU A 289 4.54 15.60 7.04
C LEU A 289 4.83 14.74 8.26
N VAL A 290 5.27 15.36 9.35
CA VAL A 290 5.70 14.67 10.56
C VAL A 290 4.63 14.82 11.65
N ILE A 291 4.27 13.73 12.33
CA ILE A 291 3.31 13.75 13.45
C ILE A 291 3.96 13.07 14.65
N SER A 292 4.17 13.84 15.72
CA SER A 292 4.65 13.34 17.00
C SER A 292 3.48 12.94 17.89
N ASP A 293 3.56 11.78 18.53
CA ASP A 293 2.58 11.36 19.53
C ASP A 293 2.69 12.21 20.80
N GLY A 294 1.60 12.84 21.22
CA GLY A 294 1.58 13.77 22.34
C GLY A 294 1.24 15.19 21.91
N THR A 295 0.60 15.93 22.81
CA THR A 295 0.36 17.37 22.62
C THR A 295 1.61 18.17 23.01
N PRO A 296 1.74 19.43 22.57
CA PRO A 296 2.84 20.30 22.99
C PRO A 296 2.91 20.42 24.51
N GLY A 297 4.07 20.14 25.11
CA GLY A 297 4.26 20.13 26.57
C GLY A 297 3.40 19.10 27.31
N GLY A 298 2.88 18.09 26.61
CA GLY A 298 1.97 17.11 27.16
C GLY A 298 2.60 16.27 28.29
N SER A 299 1.79 15.93 29.28
CA SER A 299 2.20 15.16 30.46
C SER A 299 1.54 13.78 30.51
N GLY A 300 2.04 12.91 31.39
CA GLY A 300 1.54 11.55 31.59
C GLY A 300 2.36 10.47 30.88
N SER A 301 1.89 9.23 31.00
CA SER A 301 2.58 8.04 30.51
C SER A 301 1.77 7.37 29.39
N ARG A 302 2.41 7.20 28.23
CA ARG A 302 1.87 6.50 27.08
C ARG A 302 1.98 4.99 27.27
N ALA A 303 0.89 4.27 27.02
CA ALA A 303 0.93 2.82 27.01
C ALA A 303 1.82 2.30 25.87
N MET A 304 2.47 1.15 26.09
CA MET A 304 3.35 0.53 25.08
C MET A 304 2.60 0.10 23.82
N GLU A 305 1.31 -0.24 23.94
CA GLU A 305 0.42 -0.61 22.84
C GLU A 305 -0.16 0.63 22.13
N MET A 306 0.72 1.49 21.59
CA MET A 306 0.32 2.74 20.93
C MET A 306 0.19 2.65 19.40
N SER A 307 0.37 1.45 18.81
CA SER A 307 0.33 1.24 17.36
C SER A 307 -0.96 1.77 16.74
N ASP A 308 -2.09 1.52 17.39
CA ASP A 308 -3.41 1.96 16.91
C ASP A 308 -3.53 3.47 16.85
N VAL A 309 -2.84 4.20 17.74
CA VAL A 309 -2.89 5.66 17.71
C VAL A 309 -1.98 6.23 16.63
N LEU A 310 -0.79 5.65 16.44
CA LEU A 310 0.10 6.06 15.35
C LEU A 310 -0.55 5.79 13.98
N LEU A 311 -1.26 4.67 13.84
CA LEU A 311 -2.04 4.37 12.63
C LEU A 311 -3.15 5.40 12.41
N LYS A 312 -3.88 5.79 13.47
CA LYS A 312 -4.91 6.86 13.37
C LYS A 312 -4.35 8.19 12.89
N TYR A 313 -3.11 8.54 13.22
CA TYR A 313 -2.46 9.75 12.69
C TYR A 313 -2.24 9.66 11.17
N VAL A 314 -1.81 8.49 10.68
CA VAL A 314 -1.65 8.24 9.24
C VAL A 314 -3.01 8.30 8.54
N ASP A 315 -4.00 7.61 9.08
CA ASP A 315 -5.36 7.60 8.52
C ASP A 315 -5.96 9.01 8.46
N TRP A 316 -5.79 9.79 9.54
CA TRP A 316 -6.23 11.19 9.59
C TRP A 316 -5.51 12.05 8.54
N ALA A 317 -4.20 11.95 8.41
CA ALA A 317 -3.44 12.73 7.43
C ALA A 317 -3.86 12.39 5.99
N ILE A 318 -4.08 11.09 5.70
CA ILE A 318 -4.61 10.64 4.41
C ILE A 318 -6.02 11.18 4.19
N ALA A 319 -6.88 11.17 5.21
CA ALA A 319 -8.23 11.71 5.12
C ALA A 319 -8.23 13.23 4.91
N GLN A 320 -7.33 13.99 5.54
CA GLN A 320 -7.22 15.43 5.29
C GLN A 320 -6.79 15.75 3.86
N ASN A 321 -5.88 14.96 3.31
CA ASN A 321 -5.48 15.07 1.90
C ASN A 321 -6.63 14.78 0.91
N ARG A 322 -7.77 14.26 1.39
CA ARG A 322 -8.97 13.98 0.59
C ARG A 322 -10.05 15.05 0.70
N LYS A 323 -9.90 16.04 1.59
CA LYS A 323 -10.94 17.04 1.91
C LYS A 323 -10.61 18.38 1.25
N PRO A 324 -11.34 18.85 0.22
CA PRO A 324 -11.02 20.11 -0.46
C PRO A 324 -10.96 21.36 0.44
N CYS A 325 -11.69 21.37 1.56
CA CYS A 325 -11.62 22.45 2.55
C CYS A 325 -10.40 22.38 3.48
N SER A 326 -9.63 21.29 3.43
CA SER A 326 -8.56 21.01 4.36
C SER A 326 -7.28 21.71 3.92
N PRO A 327 -6.51 22.30 4.85
CA PRO A 327 -5.22 22.89 4.51
C PRO A 327 -4.18 21.85 4.06
N TYR A 328 -4.47 20.54 4.19
CA TYR A 328 -3.60 19.45 3.72
C TYR A 328 -4.02 18.87 2.36
N TYR A 329 -5.06 19.40 1.73
CA TYR A 329 -5.53 18.96 0.41
C TYR A 329 -4.52 19.30 -0.69
N GLN A 330 -4.29 18.36 -1.62
CA GLN A 330 -3.33 18.50 -2.74
C GLN A 330 -3.89 18.10 -4.09
#